data_AF-A0A6G1CBA3-F1
#
_entry.id   AF-A0A6G1CBA3-F1
#
_cell.length_a   1.000
_cell.length_b   1.000
_cell.length_c   1.000
_cell.angle_alpha   90.00
_cell.angle_beta   90.00
_cell.angle_gamma   90.00
#
_symmetry.space_group_name_H-M   'P 1'
#
loop_
_entity.id
_entity.type
_entity.pdbx_description
1 polymer ?
#
loop_
_entity_poly.entity_id
_entity_poly.type
_entity_poly.pdbx_seq_one_letter_code
_entity_poly.pdbx_strand_id
1 'polypeptide(L)'
;MEVDDVPEVPDCIASMIDRSGSVESKRLFLARRTALEMLRDRGYSVPEADIARTLPEFRTWWDEKPEIERLAFTTTLVSDPSKKVMVMISSLLTSVL
;
A
#
# COMPACT_ATOMS: atom_id res chain seq x y z
N MET A 1 24.13 -30.29 19.78
CA MET A 1 23.33 -30.26 18.54
C MET A 1 22.11 -29.45 18.91
N GLU A 2 22.21 -28.13 18.77
CA GLU A 2 21.13 -27.23 19.16
C GLU A 2 20.08 -27.31 18.06
N VAL A 3 18.91 -27.82 18.40
CA VAL A 3 17.76 -27.87 17.52
C VAL A 3 17.18 -26.46 17.57
N ASP A 4 17.38 -25.71 16.50
CA ASP A 4 16.76 -24.40 16.31
C ASP A 4 15.24 -24.65 16.17
N ASP A 5 14.51 -24.53 17.28
CA ASP A 5 13.04 -24.58 17.35
C ASP A 5 12.49 -23.35 16.61
N VAL A 6 12.41 -23.42 15.29
CA VAL A 6 11.67 -22.43 14.49
C VAL A 6 10.19 -22.65 14.78
N PRO A 7 9.48 -21.70 15.42
CA PRO A 7 8.08 -21.90 15.77
C PRO A 7 7.25 -22.08 14.49
N GLU A 8 6.49 -23.17 14.40
CA GLU A 8 5.55 -23.41 13.32
C GLU A 8 4.50 -22.28 13.31
N VAL A 9 4.49 -21.52 12.22
CA VAL A 9 3.51 -20.44 12.03
C VAL A 9 2.18 -21.08 11.63
N PRO A 10 1.08 -20.87 12.38
CA PRO A 10 -0.23 -21.41 12.02
C PRO A 10 -0.65 -21.05 10.59
N ASP A 11 -1.30 -21.96 9.87
CA ASP A 11 -1.69 -21.79 8.47
C ASP A 11 -2.47 -20.49 8.20
N CYS A 12 -3.30 -20.06 9.16
CA CYS A 12 -4.08 -18.82 9.06
C CYS A 12 -3.20 -17.55 9.03
N ILE A 13 -2.02 -17.58 9.65
CA ILE A 13 -1.04 -16.50 9.62
C ILE A 13 -0.09 -16.69 8.44
N ALA A 14 0.25 -17.94 8.13
CA ALA A 14 1.12 -18.30 7.02
C ALA A 14 0.58 -17.83 5.65
N SER A 15 -0.74 -17.80 5.45
CA SER A 15 -1.38 -17.26 4.25
C SER A 15 -1.28 -15.73 4.14
N MET A 16 -1.10 -15.04 5.27
CA MET A 16 -0.90 -13.59 5.34
C MET A 16 0.55 -13.19 5.11
N ILE A 17 1.48 -14.13 5.10
CA ILE A 17 2.89 -13.87 4.77
C ILE A 17 3.02 -13.87 3.26
N ASP A 18 3.51 -12.77 2.71
CA ASP A 18 3.94 -12.82 1.32
C ASP A 18 5.32 -13.48 1.25
N ARG A 19 5.34 -14.70 0.72
CA ARG A 19 6.56 -15.50 0.55
C ARG A 19 7.29 -15.19 -0.77
N SER A 20 6.63 -14.47 -1.67
CA SER A 20 7.02 -14.34 -3.07
C SER A 20 7.58 -12.98 -3.45
N GLY A 21 7.59 -12.01 -2.54
CA GLY A 21 8.18 -10.70 -2.82
C GLY A 21 8.51 -9.86 -1.59
N SER A 22 8.98 -8.64 -1.86
CA SER A 22 9.41 -7.68 -0.83
C SER A 22 8.31 -7.33 0.18
N VAL A 23 8.60 -7.51 1.48
CA VAL A 23 7.73 -7.07 2.60
C VAL A 23 7.38 -5.59 2.50
N GLU A 24 8.33 -4.77 2.05
CA GLU A 24 8.12 -3.32 1.93
C GLU A 24 7.11 -2.97 0.85
N SER A 25 7.19 -3.62 -0.33
CA SER A 25 6.19 -3.42 -1.39
C SER A 25 4.77 -3.79 -0.93
N LYS A 26 4.64 -4.83 -0.09
CA LYS A 26 3.36 -5.21 0.50
C LYS A 26 2.84 -4.16 1.48
N ARG A 27 3.71 -3.61 2.33
CA ARG A 27 3.34 -2.51 3.25
C ARG A 27 2.85 -1.29 2.50
N LEU A 28 3.58 -0.89 1.46
CA LEU A 28 3.23 0.26 0.62
C LEU A 28 1.94 0.02 -0.17
N PHE A 29 1.73 -1.19 -0.69
CA PHE A 29 0.47 -1.59 -1.31
C PHE A 29 -0.72 -1.42 -0.34
N LEU A 30 -0.61 -1.97 0.88
CA LEU A 30 -1.66 -1.86 1.88
C LEU A 30 -1.90 -0.41 2.31
N ALA A 31 -0.84 0.35 2.55
CA ALA A 31 -0.94 1.77 2.91
C ALA A 31 -1.67 2.57 1.83
N ARG A 32 -1.31 2.37 0.55
CA ARG A 32 -1.97 3.03 -0.58
C ARG A 32 -3.45 2.63 -0.70
N ARG A 33 -3.77 1.33 -0.59
CA ARG A 33 -5.15 0.85 -0.65
C ARG A 33 -6.00 1.43 0.48
N THR A 34 -5.49 1.43 1.71
CA THR A 34 -6.19 2.01 2.86
C THR A 34 -6.40 3.51 2.70
N ALA A 35 -5.45 4.25 2.13
CA ALA A 35 -5.65 5.67 1.83
C ALA A 35 -6.76 5.91 0.78
N LEU A 36 -6.86 5.05 -0.24
CA LEU A 36 -7.95 5.11 -1.23
C LEU A 36 -9.31 4.79 -0.61
N GLU A 37 -9.40 3.74 0.21
CA GLU A 37 -10.62 3.39 0.95
C GLU A 37 -11.06 4.54 1.87
N MET A 38 -10.11 5.11 2.64
CA MET A 38 -10.32 6.25 3.53
C MET A 38 -10.88 7.48 2.79
N LEU A 39 -10.44 7.72 1.56
CA LEU A 39 -10.92 8.83 0.72
C LEU A 39 -12.30 8.55 0.13
N ARG A 40 -12.56 7.32 -0.31
CA ARG A 40 -13.89 6.89 -0.76
C ARG A 40 -14.93 7.08 0.36
N ASP A 41 -14.59 6.65 1.57
CA ASP A 41 -15.45 6.80 2.76
C ASP A 41 -15.73 8.28 3.11
N ARG A 42 -14.83 9.19 2.72
CA ARG A 42 -14.99 10.65 2.89
C ARG A 42 -15.71 11.33 1.72
N GLY A 43 -16.18 10.58 0.72
CA GLY A 43 -16.91 11.12 -0.43
C GLY A 43 -16.02 11.70 -1.55
N TYR A 44 -14.74 11.31 -1.60
CA TYR A 44 -13.88 11.63 -2.74
C TYR A 44 -14.08 10.65 -3.89
N SER A 45 -13.78 11.10 -5.11
CA SER A 45 -13.91 10.30 -6.32
C SER A 45 -12.77 9.29 -6.43
N VAL A 46 -13.02 8.06 -5.99
CA VAL A 46 -12.03 6.97 -6.02
C VAL A 46 -12.56 5.84 -6.91
N PRO A 47 -11.90 5.50 -8.03
CA PRO A 47 -12.30 4.39 -8.88
C PRO A 47 -12.20 3.05 -8.14
N GLU A 48 -13.22 2.19 -8.30
CA GLU A 48 -13.19 0.85 -7.68
C GLU A 48 -12.00 0.01 -8.17
N ALA A 49 -11.61 0.18 -9.44
CA ALA A 49 -10.44 -0.48 -10.00
C ALA A 49 -9.13 -0.14 -9.27
N ASP A 50 -9.01 1.04 -8.66
CA ASP A 50 -7.82 1.41 -7.89
C ASP A 50 -7.76 0.73 -6.52
N ILE A 51 -8.92 0.44 -5.92
CA ILE A 51 -9.04 -0.28 -4.63
C ILE A 51 -8.91 -1.79 -4.87
N ALA A 52 -9.54 -2.30 -5.93
CA ALA A 52 -9.55 -3.71 -6.30
C ALA A 52 -8.22 -4.21 -6.88
N ARG A 53 -7.28 -3.30 -7.21
CA ARG A 53 -5.95 -3.66 -7.71
C ARG A 53 -5.26 -4.63 -6.75
N THR A 54 -4.71 -5.70 -7.31
CA THR A 54 -4.05 -6.77 -6.55
C THR A 54 -2.57 -6.43 -6.27
N LEU A 55 -1.96 -7.11 -5.30
CA LEU A 55 -0.54 -6.94 -4.98
C LEU A 55 0.40 -7.26 -6.15
N PRO A 56 0.20 -8.34 -6.94
CA PRO A 56 1.00 -8.60 -8.14
C PRO A 56 0.90 -7.47 -9.17
N GLU A 57 -0.30 -6.96 -9.44
CA GLU A 57 -0.49 -5.83 -10.35
C GLU A 57 0.20 -4.57 -9.83
N PHE A 58 0.09 -4.29 -8.52
CA PHE A 58 0.81 -3.18 -7.91
C PHE A 58 2.33 -3.27 -8.16
N ARG A 59 2.91 -4.47 -8.00
CA ARG A 59 4.34 -4.69 -8.26
C ARG A 59 4.71 -4.55 -9.74
N THR A 60 3.82 -4.88 -10.66
CA THR A 60 4.05 -4.64 -12.09
C THR A 60 4.08 -3.15 -12.44
N TRP A 61 3.28 -2.33 -11.75
CA TRP A 61 3.15 -0.91 -12.04
C TRP A 61 4.20 -0.03 -11.35
N TRP A 62 4.54 -0.37 -10.09
CA TRP A 62 5.46 0.40 -9.26
C TRP A 62 6.75 -0.34 -8.92
N ASP A 63 7.04 -1.47 -9.56
CA ASP A 63 8.17 -2.34 -9.27
C ASP A 63 8.12 -2.99 -7.87
N GLU A 64 9.02 -3.94 -7.64
CA GLU A 64 9.15 -4.62 -6.34
C GLU A 64 9.79 -3.72 -5.26
N LYS A 65 10.51 -2.67 -5.68
CA LYS A 65 10.98 -1.57 -4.83
C LYS A 65 10.42 -0.25 -5.39
N PRO A 66 9.20 0.12 -5.00
CA PRO A 66 8.59 1.34 -5.49
C PRO A 66 9.31 2.57 -4.97
N GLU A 67 9.57 3.52 -5.87
CA GLU A 67 9.89 4.89 -5.48
C GLU A 67 8.66 5.47 -4.76
N ILE A 68 8.82 5.77 -3.48
CA ILE A 68 7.73 6.18 -2.59
C ILE A 68 6.98 7.41 -3.15
N GLU A 69 7.70 8.32 -3.80
CA GLU A 69 7.14 9.52 -4.44
C GLU A 69 6.13 9.18 -5.54
N ARG A 70 6.35 8.08 -6.28
CA ARG A 70 5.45 7.62 -7.35
C ARG A 70 4.15 7.01 -6.84
N LEU A 71 4.03 6.78 -5.52
CA LEU A 71 2.80 6.31 -4.89
C LEU A 71 1.84 7.45 -4.58
N ALA A 72 2.29 8.69 -4.67
CA ALA A 72 1.43 9.86 -4.47
C ALA A 72 0.30 9.89 -5.50
N PHE A 73 -0.87 10.34 -5.07
CA PHE A 73 -2.02 10.50 -5.96
C PHE A 73 -2.90 11.66 -5.51
N THR A 74 -3.67 12.21 -6.45
CA THR A 74 -4.60 13.31 -6.20
C THR A 74 -6.00 12.88 -6.61
N THR A 75 -7.00 13.30 -5.85
CA THR A 75 -8.41 13.13 -6.21
C THR A 75 -9.22 14.38 -5.82
N THR A 76 -10.46 14.44 -6.30
CA THR A 76 -11.40 15.54 -6.06
C THR A 76 -12.62 15.04 -5.29
N LEU A 77 -13.27 15.94 -4.55
CA LEU A 77 -14.52 15.63 -3.88
C LEU A 77 -15.63 15.39 -4.92
N VAL A 78 -16.49 14.39 -4.71
CA VAL A 78 -17.57 14.08 -5.66
C VAL A 78 -18.58 15.22 -5.78
N SER A 79 -18.93 15.86 -4.66
CA SER A 79 -19.91 16.95 -4.63
C SER A 79 -19.36 18.30 -5.11
N ASP A 80 -18.03 18.47 -5.11
CA ASP A 80 -17.37 19.71 -5.51
C ASP A 80 -15.99 19.41 -6.12
N PRO A 81 -15.89 19.27 -7.45
CA PRO A 81 -14.64 18.96 -8.14
C PRO A 81 -13.54 20.03 -7.98
N SER A 82 -13.87 21.23 -7.48
CA SER A 82 -12.87 22.26 -7.17
C SER A 82 -12.05 21.91 -5.92
N LYS A 83 -12.61 21.12 -5.00
CA LYS A 83 -11.94 20.65 -3.79
C LYS A 83 -11.09 19.43 -4.11
N LYS A 84 -9.76 19.61 -4.05
CA LYS A 84 -8.78 18.55 -4.34
C LYS A 84 -8.00 18.18 -3.09
N VAL A 85 -7.58 16.92 -3.02
CA VAL A 85 -6.67 16.41 -1.98
C VAL A 85 -5.55 15.62 -2.65
N MET A 86 -4.33 15.80 -2.17
CA MET A 86 -3.16 15.01 -2.54
C MET A 86 -2.75 14.15 -1.36
N VAL A 87 -2.53 12.85 -1.61
CA VAL A 87 -1.97 11.92 -0.64
C VAL A 87 -0.53 11.62 -1.06
N MET A 88 0.38 11.76 -0.10
CA MET A 88 1.79 11.39 -0.25
C MET A 88 2.14 10.40 0.85
N ILE A 89 2.82 9.32 0.49
CA ILE A 89 3.46 8.41 1.43
C ILE A 89 4.92 8.87 1.52
N SER A 90 5.51 8.85 2.71
CA SER A 90 6.92 9.21 2.89
C SER A 90 7.61 8.19 3.80
N SER A 91 8.89 7.93 3.55
CA SER A 91 9.74 7.25 4.51
C SER A 91 10.18 8.26 5.57
N LEU A 92 10.09 7.91 6.85
CA LEU A 92 10.59 8.76 7.94
C LEU A 92 12.14 8.77 8.04
N LEU A 93 12.82 8.27 7.02
CA LEU A 93 14.28 8.24 6.91
C LEU A 93 14.77 9.35 5.97
N THR A 94 14.32 10.58 6.21
CA THR A 94 15.06 11.76 5.74
C THR A 94 15.71 12.35 6.97
N SER A 95 16.96 11.94 7.22
CA SER A 95 17.83 12.68 8.13
C SER A 95 17.78 14.15 7.74
N VAL A 96 17.47 14.99 8.71
CA VAL A 96 17.83 16.40 8.67
C VAL A 96 19.31 16.46 8.30
N LEU A 97 19.59 16.97 7.11
CA LEU A 97 20.92 17.32 6.63
C LEU A 97 21.00 18.84 6.60
#